data_AF-A0A7W8YVN5-F1
#
_entry.id   AF-A0A7W8YVN5-F1
#
_cell.length_a   1.000
_cell.length_b   1.000
_cell.length_c   1.000
_cell.angle_alpha   90.00
_cell.angle_beta   90.00
_cell.angle_gamma   90.00
#
_symmetry.space_group_name_H-M   'P 1'
#
loop_
_entity.id
_entity.type
_entity.pdbx_description
1 polymer ?
#
loop_
_entity_poly.entity_id
_entity_poly.type
_entity_poly.pdbx_seq_one_letter_code
_entity_poly.pdbx_strand_id
1 'polypeptide(L)' 'MEVAITVLENEIRNKSTFLKKEDLMRKDLKQATIVMKDISKLKTAVKLLKDHHQRKERIHL' A
#
# COMPACT_ATOMS: atom_id res chain seq x y z
N MET A 1 -10.97 -8.58 -8.53
CA MET A 1 -9.76 -7.72 -8.58
C MET A 1 -9.91 -6.52 -7.67
N GLU A 2 -11.09 -5.89 -7.63
CA GLU A 2 -11.45 -4.84 -6.67
C GLU A 2 -11.18 -5.24 -5.21
N VAL A 3 -11.64 -6.42 -4.77
CA VAL A 3 -11.40 -6.92 -3.40
C VAL A 3 -9.92 -6.93 -3.02
N ALA A 4 -9.04 -7.37 -3.92
CA ALA A 4 -7.60 -7.40 -3.67
C ALA A 4 -6.99 -5.99 -3.56
N ILE A 5 -7.43 -5.06 -4.41
CA ILE A 5 -7.01 -3.66 -4.35
C ILE A 5 -7.46 -3.02 -3.02
N THR A 6 -8.72 -3.23 -2.62
CA THR A 6 -9.27 -2.70 -1.37
C THR A 6 -8.53 -3.23 -0.15
N VAL A 7 -8.18 -4.52 -0.12
CA VAL A 7 -7.39 -5.11 0.98
C VAL A 7 -6.01 -4.43 1.09
N LEU A 8 -5.33 -4.23 -0.05
CA LEU A 8 -4.00 -3.58 -0.06
C LEU A 8 -4.08 -2.10 0.35
N GLU A 9 -5.12 -1.37 -0.08
CA GLU A 9 -5.34 0.03 0.31
C GLU A 9 -5.65 0.17 1.81
N ASN A 10 -6.40 -0.77 2.38
CA ASN A 10 -6.63 -0.83 3.83
C ASN A 10 -5.35 -1.09 4.60
N GLU A 11 -4.49 -2.01 4.12
CA GLU A 11 -3.22 -2.29 4.78
C GLU A 11 -2.26 -1.09 4.76
N ILE A 12 -2.22 -0.35 3.64
CA ILE A 12 -1.48 0.93 3.56
C ILE A 12 -2.00 1.91 4.62
N ARG A 13 -3.32 2.04 4.77
CA ARG A 13 -3.94 2.93 5.75
C ARG A 13 -3.62 2.52 7.19
N ASN A 14 -3.65 1.22 7.48
CA ASN A 14 -3.33 0.66 8.79
C ASN A 14 -1.87 0.95 9.16
N LYS A 15 -0.92 0.61 8.28
CA LYS A 15 0.52 0.87 8.50
C LYS A 15 0.82 2.37 8.64
N SER A 16 0.14 3.22 7.87
CA SER A 16 0.28 4.68 7.97
C SER A 16 -0.25 5.22 9.31
N THR A 17 -1.35 4.65 9.80
CA THR A 17 -1.93 4.99 11.10
C THR A 17 -1.01 4.55 12.24
N PHE A 18 -0.44 3.34 12.13
CA PHE A 18 0.52 2.81 13.10
C PHE A 18 1.75 3.72 13.25
N LEU A 19 2.35 4.17 12.14
CA LEU A 19 3.45 5.13 12.15
C LEU A 19 3.13 6.41 12.94
N LYS A 20 1.93 6.94 12.78
CA LYS A 20 1.48 8.17 13.44
C LYS A 20 1.14 7.95 14.91
N LYS A 21 0.35 6.92 15.22
CA LYS A 21 -0.12 6.64 16.59
C LYS A 21 1.02 6.29 17.53
N GLU A 22 1.95 5.48 17.06
CA GLU A 22 3.09 5.06 17.88
C GLU A 22 4.19 6.13 17.96
N ASP A 23 4.10 7.20 17.17
CA ASP A 23 5.16 8.20 17.01
C ASP A 23 6.52 7.54 16.66
N LEU A 24 6.45 6.51 15.80
CA LEU A 24 7.58 5.64 15.47
C LEU A 24 8.75 6.41 14.87
N MET A 25 8.48 7.48 14.12
CA MET A 25 9.53 8.32 13.54
C MET A 25 10.44 8.96 14.60
N ARG A 26 9.93 9.16 15.82
CA ARG A 26 10.70 9.67 16.96
C ARG A 26 11.20 8.57 17.87
N LYS A 27 10.40 7.52 18.12
CA LYS A 27 10.71 6.47 19.10
C LYS A 27 11.62 5.37 18.55
N ASP A 28 11.44 4.97 17.28
CA ASP A 28 12.22 3.91 16.64
C ASP A 28 12.28 4.13 15.12
N LEU A 29 13.29 4.88 14.70
CA LEU A 29 13.52 5.22 13.29
C LEU A 29 13.78 3.99 12.41
N LYS A 30 14.40 2.93 12.96
CA LYS A 30 14.67 1.71 12.20
C LYS A 30 13.36 1.02 11.86
N GLN A 31 12.49 0.84 12.85
CA GLN A 31 11.17 0.25 12.64
C GLN A 31 10.31 1.13 11.74
N ALA A 32 10.34 2.45 11.93
CA ALA A 32 9.64 3.38 11.05
C ALA A 32 10.05 3.23 9.58
N THR A 33 11.36 3.11 9.32
CA THR A 33 11.91 2.92 7.98
C THR A 33 11.43 1.61 7.34
N ILE A 34 11.35 0.52 8.12
CA ILE A 34 10.83 -0.77 7.65
C ILE A 34 9.36 -0.62 7.24
N VAL A 35 8.54 -0.02 8.09
CA VAL A 35 7.11 0.18 7.81
C VAL A 35 6.90 1.09 6.59
N MET A 36 7.71 2.14 6.41
CA MET A 36 7.66 3.00 5.23
C MET A 36 8.03 2.24 3.94
N LYS A 37 9.04 1.36 3.99
CA LYS A 37 9.39 0.48 2.85
C LYS A 37 8.25 -0.46 2.50
N ASP A 38 7.58 -1.04 3.49
CA ASP A 38 6.40 -1.89 3.29
C ASP A 38 5.26 -1.13 2.62
N ILE A 39 4.94 0.07 3.10
CA ILE A 39 3.92 0.93 2.49
C ILE A 39 4.27 1.22 1.03
N SER A 40 5.54 1.49 0.71
CA SER A 40 5.99 1.73 -0.66
C SER A 40 5.76 0.51 -1.56
N LYS A 41 6.11 -0.70 -1.10
CA LYS A 41 5.85 -1.94 -1.83
C LYS A 41 4.35 -2.17 -2.08
N LEU A 42 3.51 -1.93 -1.08
CA LEU A 42 2.06 -2.06 -1.21
C LEU A 42 1.48 -1.07 -2.23
N LYS A 43 1.95 0.18 -2.23
CA LYS A 43 1.55 1.18 -3.25
C LYS A 43 1.91 0.74 -4.66
N THR A 44 3.11 0.18 -4.84
CA THR A 44 3.53 -0.38 -6.14
C THR A 44 2.64 -1.54 -6.56
N ALA A 45 2.31 -2.46 -5.65
CA ALA A 45 1.40 -3.57 -5.94
C ALA A 45 0.00 -3.09 -6.36
N VAL A 46 -0.57 -2.10 -5.64
CA VAL A 46 -1.85 -1.48 -6.00
C VAL A 46 -1.80 -0.87 -7.40
N LYS A 47 -0.73 -0.13 -7.71
CA LYS A 47 -0.55 0.47 -9.04
C LYS A 47 -0.51 -0.60 -10.13
N LEU A 48 0.30 -1.65 -9.96
CA LEU A 48 0.41 -2.74 -10.93
C LEU A 48 -0.93 -3.45 -11.16
N LEU A 49 -1.71 -3.67 -10.09
CA LEU A 49 -3.03 -4.28 -10.19
C LEU A 49 -4.01 -3.36 -10.93
N LYS A 50 -4.05 -2.06 -10.62
CA LYS A 50 -4.90 -1.09 -11.33
C LYS A 50 -4.54 -1.01 -12.82
N ASP A 51 -3.25 -0.92 -13.14
CA ASP A 51 -2.74 -0.85 -14.51
C ASP A 51 -3.07 -2.13 -15.30
N HIS A 52 -2.98 -3.30 -14.66
CA HIS A 52 -3.36 -4.57 -15.27
C HIS A 52 -4.88 -4.69 -15.50
N HIS A 53 -5.69 -4.20 -14.54
CA HIS A 53 -7.14 -4.22 -14.67
C HIS A 53 -7.62 -3.35 -15.84
N GLN A 54 -7.13 -2.11 -15.92
CA GLN A 54 -7.45 -1.19 -17.02
C GLN A 54 -7.00 -1.72 -18.39
N ARG A 55 -5.84 -2.39 -18.45
CA ARG A 55 -5.37 -3.03 -19.69
C ARG A 55 -6.28 -4.16 -20.14
N LYS A 56 -6.78 -4.99 -19.21
CA LYS A 56 -7.74 -6.07 -19.55
C LYS A 56 -9.04 -5.52 -20.12
N GLU A 57 -9.57 -4.44 -19.54
CA GLU A 57 -10.80 -3.79 -20.01
C GLU A 57 -10.63 -3.24 -21.44
N ARG A 58 -9.46 -2.66 -21.77
CA ARG A 58 -9.18 -2.16 -23.12
C ARG A 58 -9.02 -3.23 -24.19
N ILE A 59 -8.67 -4.47 -23.82
CA ILE A 59 -8.53 -5.58 -24.77
C ILE A 59 -9.90 -6.20 -25.11
N HIS A 60 -10.91 -6.00 -24.25
CA HIS A 60 -12.26 -6.54 -24.44
C HIS A 60 -13.25 -5.52 -25.05
N LEU A 61 -12.76 -4.35 -25.48
CA LEU A 61 -13.47 -3.32 -26.25
C LEU A 61 -13.01 -3.37 -27.71
#